data_AF-A0A7N2REC2-F1
#
_entry.id   AF-A0A7N2REC2-F1
#
_cell.length_a   1.000
_cell.length_b   1.000
_cell.length_c   1.000
_cell.angle_alpha   90.00
_cell.angle_beta   90.00
_cell.angle_gamma   90.00
#
_symmetry.space_group_name_H-M   'P 1'
#
loop_
_entity.id
_entity.type
_entity.pdbx_description
1 polymer ?
#
loop_
_entity_poly.entity_id
_entity_poly.type
_entity_poly.pdbx_seq_one_letter_code
_entity_poly.pdbx_strand_id
1 'polypeptide(L)'
;MEKTLAELERVQTQILERISKLELLLDLSTPLSIADPDSVPSSNPICDTESRLSSILRTNGVNDFSFKKVPADYYDWPFEARRDALGAASIDHLCKSIVLVNTQAPSNVIDCSDRNNSKYYVVVVQYTARFNAETVKNFLYLLNNSQIAKKKFNLRLAPEETSVKLTGFEHNAVTCIGMKTDIPVRIHILHCS
;
A
#
# COMPACT_ATOMS: atom_id res chain seq x y z
N MET A 1 -36.57 -35.58 -14.35
CA MET A 1 -36.56 -34.94 -13.01
C MET A 1 -35.62 -35.69 -12.06
N GLU A 2 -35.68 -37.02 -12.02
CA GLU A 2 -34.80 -37.83 -11.16
C GLU A 2 -33.33 -37.85 -11.63
N LYS A 3 -33.08 -37.94 -12.94
CA LYS A 3 -31.71 -37.87 -13.51
C LYS A 3 -31.01 -36.53 -13.25
N THR A 4 -31.75 -35.43 -13.31
CA THR A 4 -31.23 -34.08 -13.06
C THR A 4 -30.91 -33.84 -11.58
N LEU A 5 -31.63 -34.52 -10.68
CA LEU A 5 -31.35 -34.48 -9.24
C LEU A 5 -30.07 -35.25 -8.90
N ALA A 6 -29.92 -36.46 -9.45
CA ALA A 6 -28.71 -37.27 -9.25
C ALA A 6 -27.44 -36.60 -9.82
N GLU A 7 -27.56 -35.91 -10.96
CA GLU A 7 -26.46 -35.11 -11.50
C GLU A 7 -26.11 -33.92 -10.61
N LEU A 8 -27.12 -33.25 -10.04
CA LEU A 8 -26.91 -32.13 -9.12
C LEU A 8 -26.23 -32.58 -7.83
N GLU A 9 -26.67 -33.69 -7.24
CA GLU A 9 -26.05 -34.29 -6.06
C GLU A 9 -24.59 -34.65 -6.33
N ARG A 10 -24.30 -35.28 -7.48
CA ARG A 10 -22.91 -35.60 -7.88
C ARG A 10 -22.04 -34.35 -7.96
N VAL A 11 -22.55 -33.28 -8.57
CA VAL A 11 -21.81 -32.02 -8.70
C VAL A 11 -21.60 -31.37 -7.33
N GLN A 12 -22.61 -31.36 -6.47
CA GLN A 12 -22.49 -30.83 -5.11
C GLN A 12 -21.45 -31.58 -4.28
N THR A 13 -21.44 -32.92 -4.30
CA THR A 13 -20.44 -33.73 -3.61
C THR A 13 -19.03 -33.42 -4.13
N GLN A 14 -18.87 -33.31 -5.45
CA GLN A 14 -17.58 -33.00 -6.05
C GLN A 14 -17.07 -31.59 -5.67
N ILE A 15 -17.96 -30.61 -5.55
CA ILE A 15 -17.61 -29.26 -5.09
C ILE A 15 -17.18 -29.30 -3.62
N LEU A 16 -17.92 -29.98 -2.75
CA LEU A 16 -17.60 -30.12 -1.33
C LEU A 16 -16.25 -30.81 -1.10
N GLU A 17 -15.96 -31.88 -1.84
CA GLU A 17 -14.66 -32.56 -1.79
C GLU A 17 -13.50 -31.63 -2.20
N ARG A 18 -13.70 -30.81 -3.25
CA ARG A 18 -12.70 -29.85 -3.69
C ARG A 18 -12.47 -28.75 -2.67
N ILE A 19 -13.52 -28.27 -2.01
CA ILE A 19 -13.42 -27.26 -0.93
C ILE A 19 -12.66 -27.86 0.26
N SER A 20 -13.04 -29.05 0.73
CA SER A 20 -12.35 -29.72 1.84
C SER A 20 -10.86 -29.96 1.55
N LYS A 21 -10.52 -30.32 0.30
CA LYS A 21 -9.12 -30.46 -0.11
C LYS A 21 -8.36 -29.12 -0.11
N LEU A 22 -9.01 -28.03 -0.49
CA LEU A 22 -8.40 -26.70 -0.44
C LEU A 22 -8.20 -26.21 0.99
N GLU A 23 -9.18 -26.43 1.88
CA GLU A 23 -9.08 -26.11 3.31
C GLU A 23 -7.90 -26.86 3.97
N LEU A 24 -7.76 -28.16 3.69
CA LEU A 24 -6.63 -28.94 4.21
C LEU A 24 -5.26 -28.42 3.73
N LEU A 25 -5.17 -27.96 2.47
CA LEU A 25 -3.93 -27.38 1.93
C LEU A 25 -3.61 -26.02 2.57
N LEU A 26 -4.64 -25.23 2.89
CA LEU A 26 -4.51 -23.96 3.60
C LEU A 26 -4.05 -24.17 5.05
N ASP A 27 -4.58 -25.18 5.74
CA ASP A 27 -4.17 -25.51 7.11
C ASP A 27 -2.69 -25.96 7.17
N LEU A 28 -2.24 -26.76 6.19
CA LEU A 28 -0.84 -27.20 6.09
C LEU A 28 0.15 -26.07 5.74
N SER A 29 -0.31 -24.95 5.21
CA SER A 29 0.55 -23.81 4.83
C SER A 29 0.71 -22.75 5.93
N THR A 30 0.27 -23.06 7.16
CA THR A 30 0.50 -22.22 8.34
C THR A 30 1.68 -22.78 9.16
N PRO A 31 2.88 -22.14 9.18
CA PRO A 31 3.86 -22.43 10.20
C PRO A 31 3.46 -21.71 11.50
N LEU A 32 2.78 -22.43 12.39
CA LEU A 32 2.78 -22.13 13.81
C LEU A 32 4.13 -22.58 14.39
N SER A 33 5.09 -21.67 14.45
CA SER A 33 6.20 -21.79 15.40
C SER A 33 5.92 -20.86 16.57
N ILE A 34 5.25 -21.41 17.58
CA ILE A 34 5.38 -20.92 18.95
C ILE A 34 6.78 -21.39 19.40
N ALA A 35 7.71 -20.44 19.51
CA ALA A 35 9.01 -20.68 20.11
C ALA A 35 9.12 -19.86 21.41
N ASP A 36 9.70 -20.51 22.41
CA ASP A 36 9.74 -20.16 23.84
C ASP A 36 10.26 -18.74 24.19
N PRO A 37 9.81 -18.19 25.35
CA PRO A 37 10.27 -16.91 25.85
C PRO A 37 11.46 -17.11 26.79
N ASP A 38 12.66 -17.38 26.28
CA ASP A 38 13.92 -17.05 26.98
C ASP A 38 15.13 -17.41 26.12
N SER A 39 15.55 -16.43 25.31
CA SER A 39 16.86 -16.43 24.65
C SER A 39 17.15 -15.00 24.22
N VAL A 40 17.89 -14.27 25.04
CA VAL A 40 18.51 -13.00 24.63
C VAL A 40 19.68 -13.33 23.70
N PRO A 41 19.73 -12.72 22.50
CA PRO A 41 20.99 -12.20 22.03
C PRO A 41 20.88 -10.73 21.60
N SER A 42 21.95 -10.01 21.90
CA SER A 42 22.20 -8.62 21.59
C SER A 42 22.29 -8.32 20.08
N SER A 43 21.99 -7.06 19.76
CA SER A 43 22.41 -6.30 18.56
C SER A 43 21.81 -6.69 17.20
N ASN A 44 20.61 -6.13 16.95
CA ASN A 44 20.14 -5.45 15.72
C ASN A 44 18.67 -5.84 15.42
N PRO A 45 17.67 -4.98 15.68
CA PRO A 45 16.29 -5.27 15.30
C PRO A 45 16.13 -4.96 13.81
N ILE A 46 16.69 -5.79 12.93
CA ILE A 46 16.18 -5.88 11.56
C ILE A 46 14.92 -6.73 11.66
N CYS A 47 13.86 -6.13 12.20
CA CYS A 47 12.52 -6.65 12.01
C CYS A 47 12.31 -6.68 10.49
N ASP A 48 12.22 -7.88 9.92
CA ASP A 48 11.95 -8.08 8.50
C ASP A 48 10.76 -7.20 8.11
N THR A 49 11.02 -6.19 7.27
CA THR A 49 10.02 -5.16 6.93
C THR A 49 8.79 -5.80 6.30
N GLU A 50 8.98 -6.88 5.55
CA GLU A 50 7.91 -7.69 4.98
C GLU A 50 7.01 -8.28 6.07
N SER A 51 7.59 -8.94 7.08
CA SER A 51 6.86 -9.47 8.25
C SER A 51 6.09 -8.38 8.99
N ARG A 52 6.73 -7.22 9.24
CA ARG A 52 6.09 -6.08 9.91
C ARG A 52 4.89 -5.57 9.12
N LEU A 53 5.05 -5.35 7.81
CA LEU A 53 3.97 -4.86 6.95
C LEU A 53 2.86 -5.89 6.78
N SER A 54 3.20 -7.18 6.69
CA SER A 54 2.24 -8.28 6.65
C SER A 54 1.33 -8.29 7.87
N SER A 55 1.91 -8.15 9.08
CA SER A 55 1.14 -8.09 10.32
C SER A 55 0.20 -6.88 10.36
N ILE A 56 0.64 -5.72 9.87
CA ILE A 56 -0.19 -4.51 9.78
C ILE A 56 -1.37 -4.75 8.84
N LEU A 57 -1.13 -5.29 7.65
CA LEU A 57 -2.19 -5.55 6.66
C LEU A 57 -3.24 -6.53 7.21
N ARG A 58 -2.80 -7.66 7.76
CA ARG A 58 -3.70 -8.68 8.32
C ARG A 58 -4.51 -8.16 9.50
N THR A 59 -3.89 -7.41 10.41
CA THR A 59 -4.59 -6.80 11.57
C THR A 59 -5.66 -5.81 11.13
N ASN A 60 -5.50 -5.18 9.96
CA ASN A 60 -6.49 -4.27 9.37
C ASN A 60 -7.47 -4.98 8.40
N GLY A 61 -7.52 -6.31 8.40
CA GLY A 61 -8.46 -7.11 7.60
C GLY A 61 -8.07 -7.29 6.13
N VAL A 62 -6.87 -6.86 5.72
CA VAL A 62 -6.35 -7.10 4.38
C VAL A 62 -5.66 -8.47 4.37
N ASN A 63 -6.36 -9.47 3.83
CA ASN A 63 -5.89 -10.86 3.85
C ASN A 63 -5.29 -11.33 2.52
N ASP A 64 -5.63 -10.65 1.41
CA ASP A 64 -5.15 -10.97 0.07
C ASP A 64 -4.11 -9.94 -0.39
N PHE A 65 -2.84 -10.28 -0.24
CA PHE A 65 -1.70 -9.49 -0.70
C PHE A 65 -0.49 -10.39 -0.93
N SER A 66 0.42 -9.95 -1.81
CA SER A 66 1.71 -10.60 -2.05
C SER A 66 2.80 -9.55 -2.11
N PHE A 67 3.86 -9.75 -1.32
CA PHE A 67 5.11 -9.03 -1.50
C PHE A 67 5.95 -9.71 -2.58
N LYS A 68 6.64 -8.91 -3.40
CA LYS A 68 7.54 -9.37 -4.46
C LYS A 68 8.92 -8.76 -4.22
N LYS A 69 9.93 -9.61 -4.11
CA LYS A 69 11.33 -9.18 -4.04
C LYS A 69 11.86 -9.05 -5.45
N VAL A 70 12.53 -7.94 -5.73
CA VAL A 70 13.11 -7.61 -7.03
C VAL A 70 14.61 -7.33 -6.85
N PRO A 71 15.43 -7.51 -7.90
CA PRO A 71 16.84 -7.14 -7.88
C PRO A 71 17.08 -5.66 -7.56
N ALA A 72 18.30 -5.32 -7.13
CA ALA A 72 18.65 -3.95 -6.73
C ALA A 72 18.59 -2.94 -7.89
N ASP A 73 18.82 -3.40 -9.12
CA ASP A 73 18.76 -2.62 -10.37
C ASP A 73 17.33 -2.48 -10.93
N TYR A 74 16.31 -2.94 -10.20
CA TYR A 74 14.90 -2.87 -10.63
C TYR A 74 14.46 -1.47 -11.11
N TYR A 75 14.98 -0.41 -10.50
CA TYR A 75 14.65 0.97 -10.87
C TYR A 75 15.33 1.47 -12.14
N ASP A 76 16.26 0.71 -12.71
CA ASP A 76 16.92 1.01 -13.98
C ASP A 76 16.20 0.33 -15.16
N TRP A 77 15.28 -0.60 -14.88
CA TRP A 77 14.59 -1.37 -15.91
C TRP A 77 13.48 -0.56 -16.62
N PRO A 78 13.13 -0.92 -17.87
CA PRO A 78 11.94 -0.38 -18.54
C PRO A 78 10.65 -0.82 -17.82
N PHE A 79 9.56 -0.07 -17.98
CA PHE A 79 8.31 -0.32 -17.25
C PHE A 79 7.68 -1.69 -17.57
N GLU A 80 7.87 -2.19 -18.79
CA GLU A 80 7.41 -3.50 -19.22
C GLU A 80 8.08 -4.61 -18.41
N ALA A 81 9.40 -4.53 -18.21
CA ALA A 81 10.14 -5.49 -17.40
C ALA A 81 9.72 -5.41 -15.92
N ARG A 82 9.46 -4.21 -15.40
CA ARG A 82 8.94 -4.02 -14.03
C ARG A 82 7.55 -4.61 -13.86
N ARG A 83 6.66 -4.41 -14.84
CA ARG A 83 5.33 -5.02 -14.89
C ARG A 83 5.44 -6.54 -14.80
N ASP A 84 6.30 -7.14 -15.62
CA ASP A 84 6.46 -8.59 -15.68
C ASP A 84 7.04 -9.14 -14.37
N ALA A 85 8.03 -8.46 -13.78
CA ALA A 85 8.61 -8.84 -12.49
C ALA A 85 7.60 -8.80 -11.33
N LEU A 86 6.69 -7.81 -11.34
CA LEU A 86 5.65 -7.67 -10.32
C LEU A 86 4.37 -8.46 -10.63
N GLY A 87 4.23 -9.02 -11.84
CA GLY A 87 3.03 -9.71 -12.29
C GLY A 87 1.82 -8.79 -12.47
N ALA A 88 2.04 -7.51 -12.81
CA ALA A 88 0.97 -6.55 -13.00
C ALA A 88 0.27 -6.74 -14.37
N ALA A 89 -1.03 -6.52 -14.45
CA ALA A 89 -1.80 -6.70 -15.70
C ALA A 89 -1.45 -5.69 -16.80
N SER A 90 -1.00 -4.49 -16.43
CA SER A 90 -0.56 -3.42 -17.33
C SER A 90 0.48 -2.55 -16.63
N ILE A 91 1.29 -1.81 -17.40
CA ILE A 91 2.19 -0.77 -16.87
C ILE A 91 1.42 0.31 -16.09
N ASP A 92 0.15 0.53 -16.39
CA ASP A 92 -0.70 1.50 -15.69
C ASP A 92 -1.14 1.04 -14.30
N HIS A 93 -0.94 -0.25 -13.96
CA HIS A 93 -1.13 -0.74 -12.60
C HIS A 93 0.12 -0.52 -11.72
N LEU A 94 1.25 -0.16 -12.32
CA LEU A 94 2.45 0.19 -11.56
C LEU A 94 2.22 1.56 -10.91
N CYS A 95 2.31 1.61 -9.58
CA CYS A 95 2.14 2.83 -8.80
C CYS A 95 3.39 3.12 -7.96
N LYS A 96 3.61 4.41 -7.67
CA LYS A 96 4.60 4.89 -6.71
C LYS A 96 3.94 5.81 -5.69
N SER A 97 4.46 5.76 -4.47
CA SER A 97 4.04 6.66 -3.40
C SER A 97 5.04 7.80 -3.31
N ILE A 98 4.56 9.04 -3.31
CA ILE A 98 5.39 10.24 -3.16
C ILE A 98 4.93 11.05 -1.95
N VAL A 99 5.89 11.56 -1.18
CA VAL A 99 5.60 12.46 -0.05
C VAL A 99 5.61 13.89 -0.55
N LEU A 100 4.52 14.61 -0.26
CA LEU A 100 4.34 16.02 -0.56
C LEU A 100 4.38 16.83 0.73
N VAL A 101 4.90 18.05 0.63
CA VAL A 101 4.84 19.08 1.66
C VAL A 101 4.00 20.25 1.18
N ASN A 102 3.07 20.70 2.03
CA ASN A 102 2.34 21.93 1.82
C ASN A 102 3.15 23.12 2.35
N THR A 103 3.82 23.85 1.45
CA THR A 103 4.69 24.97 1.84
C THR A 103 3.94 26.23 2.22
N GLN A 104 2.63 26.28 1.99
CA GLN A 104 1.76 27.41 2.38
C GLN A 104 0.77 27.04 3.48
N ALA A 105 1.00 25.89 4.14
CA ALA A 105 0.28 25.52 5.34
C ALA A 105 0.35 26.67 6.38
N PRO A 106 -0.78 27.00 7.03
CA PRO A 106 -0.78 27.92 8.17
C PRO A 106 0.23 27.50 9.26
N SER A 107 0.75 28.45 10.03
CA SER A 107 1.77 28.19 11.05
C SER A 107 1.30 27.26 12.19
N ASN A 108 -0.02 27.14 12.40
CA ASN A 108 -0.61 26.17 13.33
C ASN A 108 -0.69 24.75 12.75
N VAL A 109 -0.49 24.57 11.45
CA VAL A 109 -0.48 23.25 10.77
C VAL A 109 0.96 22.80 10.62
N ILE A 110 1.46 22.13 11.65
CA ILE A 110 2.86 21.67 11.71
C ILE A 110 3.02 20.17 11.45
N ASP A 111 1.93 19.41 11.56
CA ASP A 111 1.93 17.95 11.58
C ASP A 111 0.93 17.34 10.58
N CYS A 112 0.62 16.06 10.79
CA CYS A 112 -0.26 15.25 9.96
C CYS A 112 -1.60 14.91 10.63
N SER A 113 -1.98 15.65 11.68
CA SER A 113 -3.13 15.33 12.56
C SER A 113 -4.47 15.46 11.85
N ASP A 114 -4.67 16.54 11.09
CA ASP A 114 -5.88 16.77 10.32
C ASP A 114 -5.74 16.20 8.91
N ARG A 115 -6.48 15.12 8.62
CA ARG A 115 -6.47 14.46 7.30
C ARG A 115 -6.83 15.39 6.14
N ASN A 116 -7.60 16.44 6.40
CA ASN A 116 -8.02 17.41 5.39
C ASN A 116 -7.09 18.63 5.32
N ASN A 117 -6.34 18.92 6.38
CA ASN A 117 -5.43 20.06 6.44
C ASN A 117 -4.13 19.72 7.19
N SER A 118 -3.33 18.82 6.62
CA SER A 118 -2.00 18.44 7.10
C SER A 118 -0.88 19.21 6.39
N LYS A 119 0.29 19.25 7.03
CA LYS A 119 1.52 19.79 6.42
C LYS A 119 2.11 18.84 5.37
N TYR A 120 1.96 17.54 5.59
CA TYR A 120 2.47 16.51 4.67
C TYR A 120 1.35 15.61 4.19
N TYR A 121 1.49 15.12 2.96
CA TYR A 121 0.56 14.17 2.34
C TYR A 121 1.36 13.10 1.60
N VAL A 122 0.85 11.88 1.58
CA VAL A 122 1.34 10.85 0.64
C VAL A 122 0.38 10.76 -0.51
N VAL A 123 0.89 10.82 -1.74
CA VAL A 123 0.09 10.62 -2.95
C VAL A 123 0.57 9.37 -3.67
N VAL A 124 -0.36 8.48 -3.99
CA VAL A 124 -0.11 7.32 -4.85
C VAL A 124 -0.43 7.71 -6.28
N VAL A 125 0.54 7.60 -7.17
CA VAL A 125 0.40 7.92 -8.61
C VAL A 125 0.90 6.76 -9.46
N GLN A 126 0.33 6.58 -10.64
CA GLN A 126 0.85 5.62 -11.63
C GLN A 126 2.22 6.06 -12.15
N TYR A 127 3.06 5.11 -12.55
CA TYR A 127 4.36 5.43 -13.16
C TYR A 127 4.24 6.16 -14.50
N THR A 128 3.22 5.83 -15.28
CA THR A 128 2.92 6.44 -16.59
C THR A 128 2.28 7.83 -16.44
N ALA A 129 1.64 8.10 -15.31
CA ALA A 129 0.98 9.36 -15.04
C ALA A 129 1.97 10.47 -14.66
N ARG A 130 1.80 11.65 -15.25
CA ARG A 130 2.47 12.86 -14.77
C ARG A 130 1.75 13.37 -13.53
N PHE A 131 2.45 13.42 -12.41
CA PHE A 131 1.93 14.01 -11.18
C PHE A 131 1.52 15.48 -11.42
N ASN A 132 0.27 15.81 -11.10
CA ASN A 132 -0.25 17.16 -11.21
C ASN A 132 -0.64 17.69 -9.82
N ALA A 133 0.20 18.58 -9.27
CA ALA A 133 -0.03 19.20 -7.97
C ALA A 133 -1.33 20.02 -7.92
N GLU A 134 -1.76 20.60 -9.04
CA GLU A 134 -2.99 21.40 -9.13
C GLU A 134 -4.23 20.53 -8.96
N THR A 135 -4.22 19.30 -9.51
CA THR A 135 -5.31 18.34 -9.35
C THR A 135 -5.46 17.94 -7.88
N VAL A 136 -4.36 17.62 -7.21
CA VAL A 136 -4.37 17.29 -5.77
C VAL A 136 -4.79 18.50 -4.94
N LYS A 137 -4.34 19.71 -5.29
CA LYS A 137 -4.75 20.96 -4.65
C LYS A 137 -6.27 21.17 -4.72
N ASN A 138 -6.85 21.00 -5.91
CA ASN A 138 -8.28 21.15 -6.12
C ASN A 138 -9.08 20.07 -5.37
N PHE A 139 -8.58 18.84 -5.34
CA PHE A 139 -9.17 17.77 -4.56
C PHE A 139 -9.20 18.08 -3.05
N LEU A 140 -8.07 18.52 -2.47
CA LEU A 140 -8.01 18.92 -1.06
C LEU A 140 -8.93 20.11 -0.76
N TYR A 141 -9.03 21.07 -1.68
CA TYR A 141 -9.95 22.21 -1.53
C TYR A 141 -11.42 21.77 -1.45
N LEU A 142 -11.82 20.85 -2.34
CA LEU A 142 -13.17 20.30 -2.35
C LEU A 142 -13.48 19.50 -1.07
N LEU A 143 -12.52 18.70 -0.61
CA LEU A 143 -12.65 17.93 0.63
C LEU A 143 -12.84 18.79 1.88
N ASN A 144 -12.26 19.99 1.90
CA ASN A 144 -12.43 20.94 2.98
C ASN A 144 -13.73 21.76 2.88
N ASN A 145 -14.71 21.32 2.08
CA ASN A 145 -15.95 22.06 1.81
C ASN A 145 -15.69 23.52 1.41
N SER A 146 -14.57 23.77 0.70
CA SER A 146 -14.14 25.11 0.30
C SER A 146 -13.84 26.10 1.45
N GLN A 147 -13.74 25.64 2.69
CA GLN A 147 -13.50 26.50 3.87
C GLN A 147 -12.07 27.06 3.91
N ILE A 148 -11.10 26.28 3.43
CA ILE A 148 -9.69 26.69 3.38
C ILE A 148 -9.40 27.29 2.01
N ALA A 149 -8.87 28.51 1.96
CA ALA A 149 -8.55 29.17 0.70
C ALA A 149 -7.51 28.36 -0.12
N LYS A 150 -7.74 28.20 -1.43
CA LYS A 150 -6.84 27.47 -2.35
C LYS A 150 -5.37 27.88 -2.25
N LYS A 151 -5.09 29.16 -1.97
CA LYS A 151 -3.73 29.70 -1.80
C LYS A 151 -2.94 29.06 -0.65
N LYS A 152 -3.63 28.44 0.32
CA LYS A 152 -3.03 27.76 1.47
C LYS A 152 -2.58 26.33 1.15
N PHE A 153 -2.87 25.84 -0.05
CA PHE A 153 -2.41 24.55 -0.53
C PHE A 153 -1.37 24.78 -1.62
N ASN A 154 -0.09 24.73 -1.26
CA ASN A 154 1.02 24.72 -2.21
C ASN A 154 1.84 23.47 -2.01
N LEU A 155 1.45 22.41 -2.72
CA LEU A 155 2.05 21.09 -2.60
C LEU A 155 3.33 21.01 -3.43
N ARG A 156 4.44 20.66 -2.80
CA ARG A 156 5.72 20.36 -3.44
C ARG A 156 6.23 18.99 -3.00
N LEU A 157 7.14 18.39 -3.74
CA LEU A 157 7.84 17.18 -3.29
C LEU A 157 8.58 17.48 -1.98
N ALA A 158 8.42 16.61 -0.99
CA ALA A 158 9.16 16.72 0.26
C ALA A 158 10.65 16.40 0.00
N PRO A 159 11.58 17.08 0.69
CA PRO A 159 12.99 16.68 0.69
C PRO A 159 13.16 15.24 1.17
N GLU A 160 14.16 14.54 0.65
CA GLU A 160 14.39 13.13 0.95
C GLU A 160 14.56 12.86 2.45
N GLU A 161 15.38 13.66 3.14
CA GLU A 161 15.59 13.56 4.59
C GLU A 161 14.26 13.66 5.37
N THR A 162 13.37 14.56 4.95
CA THR A 162 12.04 14.71 5.55
C THR A 162 11.16 13.49 5.25
N SER A 163 11.21 12.97 4.02
CA SER A 163 10.49 11.75 3.64
C SER A 163 10.93 10.55 4.48
N VAL A 164 12.23 10.34 4.63
CA VAL A 164 12.80 9.24 5.44
C VAL A 164 12.41 9.40 6.91
N LYS A 165 12.46 10.62 7.44
CA LYS A 165 12.08 10.91 8.83
C LYS A 165 10.60 10.60 9.10
N LEU A 166 9.71 11.01 8.20
CA LEU A 166 8.26 10.84 8.36
C LEU A 166 7.78 9.42 8.07
N THR A 167 8.30 8.81 7.00
CA THR A 167 7.82 7.50 6.53
C THR A 167 8.62 6.35 7.13
N GLY A 168 9.91 6.55 7.40
CA GLY A 168 10.83 5.49 7.79
C GLY A 168 11.37 4.65 6.63
N PHE A 169 11.06 5.02 5.39
CA PHE A 169 11.52 4.33 4.18
C PHE A 169 12.51 5.20 3.41
N GLU A 170 13.52 4.54 2.81
CA GLU A 170 14.52 5.18 1.96
C GLU A 170 13.95 5.60 0.60
N HIS A 171 14.78 6.28 -0.19
CA HIS A 171 14.43 6.68 -1.55
C HIS A 171 13.93 5.48 -2.37
N ASN A 172 12.84 5.69 -3.12
CA ASN A 172 12.15 4.65 -3.89
C ASN A 172 11.59 3.46 -3.09
N ALA A 173 11.62 3.48 -1.75
CA ALA A 173 11.02 2.43 -0.92
C ALA A 173 9.76 2.90 -0.17
N VAL A 174 9.29 4.13 -0.43
CA VAL A 174 8.14 4.71 0.27
C VAL A 174 6.87 3.90 -0.02
N THR A 175 6.28 3.37 1.04
CA THR A 175 4.97 2.70 0.99
C THR A 175 3.92 3.49 1.75
N CYS A 176 2.65 3.26 1.44
CA CYS A 176 1.52 3.93 2.09
C CYS A 176 1.11 3.28 3.42
N ILE A 177 1.83 2.26 3.87
CA ILE A 177 1.48 1.47 5.05
C ILE A 177 2.69 1.37 5.98
N GLY A 178 2.43 1.26 7.29
CA GLY A 178 3.49 1.09 8.28
C GLY A 178 4.52 2.22 8.30
N MET A 179 4.10 3.44 7.98
CA MET A 179 4.91 4.65 8.14
C MET A 179 5.13 4.99 9.62
N LYS A 180 6.21 5.71 9.95
CA LYS A 180 6.48 6.17 11.32
C LYS A 180 5.47 7.22 11.80
N THR A 181 4.96 8.04 10.89
CA THR A 181 3.92 9.04 11.14
C THR A 181 2.65 8.64 10.38
N ASP A 182 1.47 8.86 10.97
CA ASP A 182 0.20 8.70 10.25
C ASP A 182 0.00 9.87 9.28
N ILE A 183 0.56 9.75 8.08
CA ILE A 183 0.45 10.76 7.03
C ILE A 183 -0.79 10.47 6.19
N PRO A 184 -1.67 11.46 5.92
CA PRO A 184 -2.84 11.24 5.07
C PRO A 184 -2.43 10.76 3.67
N VAL A 185 -2.95 9.60 3.29
CA VAL A 185 -2.73 8.98 1.97
C VAL A 185 -3.85 9.38 1.03
N ARG A 186 -3.49 9.87 -0.17
CA ARG A 186 -4.43 10.22 -1.25
C ARG A 186 -4.09 9.38 -2.48
N ILE A 187 -5.07 8.61 -2.96
CA ILE A 187 -4.91 7.78 -4.14
C ILE A 187 -5.27 8.60 -5.37
N HIS A 188 -4.33 8.75 -6.29
CA HIS A 188 -4.53 9.42 -7.57
C HIS A 188 -4.19 8.44 -8.71
N ILE A 189 -5.16 7.60 -9.03
CA ILE A 189 -5.11 6.67 -10.16
C ILE A 189 -5.96 7.30 -11.26
N LEU A 190 -5.34 7.64 -12.40
CA LEU A 190 -6.09 8.03 -13.59
C LEU A 190 -6.81 6.78 -14.07
N HIS A 191 -8.12 6.89 -14.35
CA HIS A 191 -9.00 5.77 -14.71
C HIS A 191 -8.27 4.69 -15.50
N CYS A 192 -7.98 3.55 -14.86
CA CYS A 192 -7.76 2.29 -15.56
C CYS A 192 -9.06 2.00 -16.28
N SER A 193 -9.04 2.18 -17.61
CA SER A 193 -10.11 1.80 -18.52
C SER A 193 -9.92 0.33 -18.89
#